data_AF-A0A2R6NR84-F1
#
_entry.id   AF-A0A2R6NR84-F1
#
_cell.length_a   1.000
_cell.length_b   1.000
_cell.length_c   1.000
_cell.angle_alpha   90.00
_cell.angle_beta   90.00
_cell.angle_gamma   90.00
#
_symmetry.space_group_name_H-M   'P 1'
#
loop_
_entity.id
_entity.type
_entity.pdbx_description
1 polymer ?
#
loop_
_entity_poly.entity_id
_entity_poly.type
_entity_poly.pdbx_seq_one_letter_code
_entity_poly.pdbx_strand_id
1 'polypeptide(L)'
;MQSANGVVDPSLGLARNVPFQVGELTFYLQVHVIRQAAYDILLGRPFDVLTESLVKNFRNETQTLTITCPNTKEQVTVPTHARGKPKYRMNRSGF
;
A
#
# COMPACT_ATOMS: atom_id res chain seq x y z
N MET A 1 3.84 -14.92 0.35
CA MET A 1 3.49 -13.99 1.44
C MET A 1 2.49 -14.70 2.34
N GLN A 2 2.63 -14.59 3.65
CA GLN A 2 1.66 -15.18 4.57
C GLN A 2 0.65 -14.12 5.00
N SER A 3 -0.62 -14.37 4.71
CA SER A 3 -1.75 -13.53 5.09
C SER A 3 -2.08 -13.69 6.58
N ALA A 4 -2.83 -12.74 7.14
CA ALA A 4 -3.22 -12.75 8.56
C ALA A 4 -4.07 -13.98 8.96
N ASN A 5 -4.72 -14.64 7.99
CA ASN A 5 -5.47 -15.89 8.18
C ASN A 5 -4.58 -17.15 8.08
N GLY A 6 -3.26 -17.00 7.99
CA GLY A 6 -2.31 -18.12 7.90
C GLY A 6 -2.14 -18.70 6.49
N VAL A 7 -2.92 -18.24 5.50
CA VAL A 7 -2.76 -18.69 4.11
C VAL A 7 -1.47 -18.12 3.53
N VAL A 8 -0.69 -18.99 2.89
CA VAL A 8 0.53 -18.60 2.17
C VAL A 8 0.22 -18.50 0.69
N ASP A 9 0.16 -17.27 0.17
CA ASP A 9 0.00 -17.00 -1.25
C ASP A 9 1.38 -16.76 -1.88
N PRO A 10 1.82 -17.58 -2.85
CA PRO A 10 3.09 -17.35 -3.52
C PRO A 10 3.03 -16.05 -4.33
N SER A 11 4.10 -15.26 -4.29
CA SER A 11 4.23 -14.12 -5.21
C SER A 11 4.46 -14.62 -6.63
N LEU A 12 3.79 -14.01 -7.60
CA LEU A 12 4.04 -14.23 -9.03
C LEU A 12 5.39 -13.68 -9.49
N GLY A 13 5.95 -12.72 -8.74
CA GLY A 13 7.24 -12.13 -9.03
C GLY A 13 7.45 -10.82 -8.27
N LEU A 14 8.58 -10.17 -8.55
CA LEU A 14 8.96 -8.87 -8.04
C LEU A 14 8.96 -7.84 -9.18
N ALA A 15 8.07 -6.87 -9.09
CA ALA A 15 8.11 -5.68 -9.95
C ALA A 15 9.13 -4.69 -9.38
N ARG A 16 10.09 -4.27 -10.21
CA ARG A 16 11.23 -3.45 -9.78
C ARG A 16 11.04 -2.01 -10.19
N ASN A 17 11.40 -1.08 -9.29
CA ASN A 17 11.40 0.37 -9.53
C ASN A 17 10.07 0.86 -10.12
N VAL A 18 8.96 0.44 -9.52
CA VAL A 18 7.63 0.90 -9.95
C VAL A 18 7.39 2.30 -9.37
N PRO A 19 7.05 3.31 -10.18
CA PRO A 19 6.71 4.64 -9.68
C PRO A 19 5.35 4.62 -8.98
N PHE A 20 5.32 5.13 -7.75
CA PHE A 20 4.14 5.31 -6.92
C PHE A 20 4.02 6.78 -6.55
N GLN A 21 2.91 7.40 -6.93
CA GLN A 21 2.63 8.79 -6.61
C GLN A 21 1.75 8.89 -5.37
N VAL A 22 2.15 9.70 -4.39
CA VAL A 22 1.33 10.07 -3.23
C VAL A 22 1.33 11.59 -3.09
N GLY A 23 0.19 12.21 -3.36
CA GLY A 23 0.12 13.66 -3.59
C GLY A 23 1.07 14.06 -4.72
N GLU A 24 2.01 14.96 -4.42
CA GLU A 24 3.02 15.43 -5.39
C GLU A 24 4.35 14.64 -5.33
N LEU A 25 4.49 13.69 -4.40
CA LEU A 25 5.71 12.91 -4.23
C LEU A 25 5.66 11.62 -5.05
N THR A 26 6.75 11.31 -5.75
CA THR A 26 6.90 10.03 -6.49
C THR A 26 7.98 9.17 -5.84
N PHE A 27 7.63 7.93 -5.53
CA PHE A 27 8.50 6.91 -4.93
C PHE A 27 8.71 5.76 -5.90
N TYR A 28 9.92 5.23 -5.98
CA TYR A 28 10.22 4.03 -6.75
C TYR A 28 10.30 2.83 -5.82
N LEU A 29 9.32 1.93 -5.91
CA LEU A 29 9.17 0.81 -4.98
C LEU A 29 9.45 -0.54 -5.65
N GLN A 30 9.94 -1.48 -4.85
CA GLN A 30 10.02 -2.90 -5.19
C GLN A 30 8.74 -3.58 -4.67
N VAL A 31 7.94 -4.16 -5.57
CA VAL A 31 6.59 -4.64 -5.23
C VAL A 31 6.45 -6.12 -5.56
N HIS A 32 6.10 -6.92 -4.56
CA HIS A 32 5.72 -8.32 -4.79
C HIS A 32 4.31 -8.40 -5.37
N VAL A 33 4.17 -9.06 -6.51
CA VAL A 33 2.87 -9.24 -7.18
C VAL A 33 2.22 -10.52 -6.67
N ILE A 34 0.98 -10.42 -6.17
CA ILE A 34 0.22 -11.56 -5.65
C ILE A 34 -1.06 -11.70 -6.47
N ARG A 35 -1.36 -12.92 -6.93
CA ARG A 35 -2.48 -13.18 -7.85
C ARG A 35 -3.84 -12.88 -7.24
N GLN A 36 -4.06 -13.28 -5.98
CA GLN A 36 -5.36 -13.25 -5.32
C GLN A 36 -5.27 -12.55 -3.96
N ALA A 37 -4.65 -11.36 -3.93
CA ALA A 37 -4.62 -10.55 -2.72
C ALA A 37 -6.02 -9.97 -2.41
N ALA A 38 -6.34 -9.84 -1.11
CA ALA A 38 -7.57 -9.20 -0.64
C ALA A 38 -7.52 -7.65 -0.67
N TYR A 39 -6.45 -7.10 -1.25
CA TYR A 39 -6.10 -5.69 -1.33
C TYR A 39 -5.39 -5.44 -2.66
N ASP A 40 -5.46 -4.20 -3.16
CA ASP A 40 -4.79 -3.82 -4.40
C ASP A 40 -3.28 -3.63 -4.15
N ILE A 41 -2.93 -2.91 -3.07
CA ILE A 41 -1.57 -2.63 -2.64
C ILE A 41 -1.50 -2.76 -1.11
N LEU A 42 -0.44 -3.39 -0.60
CA LEU A 42 -0.10 -3.38 0.81
C LEU A 42 1.26 -2.71 1.00
N LEU A 43 1.25 -1.53 1.62
CA LEU A 43 2.47 -0.85 2.03
C LEU A 43 2.88 -1.41 3.39
N GLY A 44 4.09 -1.95 3.46
CA GLY A 44 4.64 -2.50 4.69
C GLY A 44 5.74 -1.63 5.26
N ARG A 45 6.36 -2.11 6.35
CA ARG A 45 7.43 -1.41 7.07
C ARG A 45 8.56 -0.82 6.20
N PRO A 46 9.02 -1.45 5.09
CA PRO A 46 10.03 -0.83 4.24
C PRO A 46 9.60 0.52 3.68
N PHE A 47 8.31 0.66 3.32
CA PHE A 47 7.74 1.94 2.92
C PHE A 47 7.72 2.91 4.10
N ASP A 48 7.17 2.47 5.24
CA ASP A 48 6.99 3.32 6.42
C ASP A 48 8.31 3.89 6.93
N VAL A 49 9.37 3.07 6.95
CA VAL A 49 10.73 3.46 7.37
C VAL A 49 11.36 4.42 6.36
N LEU A 50 11.25 4.12 5.06
CA LEU A 50 11.83 4.97 4.00
C LEU A 50 11.24 6.38 4.01
N THR A 51 9.95 6.48 4.30
CA THR A 51 9.24 7.76 4.22
C THR A 51 8.95 8.41 5.56
N GLU A 52 9.44 7.83 6.66
CA GLU A 52 9.10 8.24 8.03
C GLU A 52 7.58 8.44 8.20
N SER A 53 6.80 7.49 7.69
CA SER A 53 5.35 7.68 7.53
C SER A 53 4.67 7.83 8.89
N LEU A 54 3.81 8.84 9.02
CA LEU A 54 3.01 9.08 10.22
C LEU A 54 1.53 8.90 9.91
N VAL A 55 0.91 7.94 10.58
CA VAL A 55 -0.53 7.73 10.55
C VAL A 55 -1.16 8.45 11.73
N LYS A 56 -2.10 9.36 11.47
CA LYS A 56 -2.87 10.05 12.50
C LYS A 56 -4.34 9.68 12.40
N ASN A 57 -4.87 9.12 13.48
CA ASN A 57 -6.28 8.75 13.61
C ASN A 57 -7.01 9.84 14.41
N PHE A 58 -8.22 10.15 13.99
CA PHE A 58 -9.08 11.15 14.64
C PHE A 58 -10.35 10.52 15.20
N ARG A 59 -10.95 11.15 16.22
CA ARG A 59 -12.17 10.64 16.88
C ARG A 59 -13.39 10.60 15.96
N ASN A 60 -13.37 11.38 14.89
CA ASN A 60 -14.42 11.42 13.86
C ASN A 60 -14.23 10.33 12.78
N GLU A 61 -13.48 9.26 13.08
CA GLU A 61 -13.21 8.13 12.18
C GLU A 61 -12.41 8.46 10.92
N THR A 62 -11.95 9.71 10.78
CA THR A 62 -11.02 10.09 9.72
C THR A 62 -9.59 9.71 10.11
N GLN A 63 -8.77 9.50 9.09
CA GLN A 63 -7.36 9.20 9.24
C GLN A 63 -6.58 9.95 8.16
N THR A 64 -5.37 10.39 8.51
CA THR A 64 -4.43 10.98 7.57
C THR A 64 -3.12 10.22 7.58
N LEU A 65 -2.45 10.21 6.44
CA LEU A 65 -1.10 9.69 6.27
C LEU A 65 -0.18 10.85 5.90
N THR A 66 0.81 11.12 6.73
CA THR A 66 1.89 12.07 6.44
C THR A 66 3.13 11.29 6.03
N ILE A 67 3.79 11.76 4.97
CA ILE A 67 4.91 11.08 4.33
C ILE A 67 6.01 12.12 4.11
N THR A 68 7.23 11.79 4.50
CA THR A 68 8.43 12.61 4.30
C THR A 68 9.23 12.06 3.13
N CYS A 69 9.52 12.91 2.14
CA CYS A 69 10.42 12.56 1.05
C CYS A 69 11.85 12.42 1.62
N PRO A 70 12.50 11.24 1.49
CA PRO A 70 13.85 11.06 2.04
C PRO A 70 14.88 11.95 1.35
N ASN A 71 14.64 12.32 0.09
CA ASN A 71 15.56 13.11 -0.74
C ASN A 71 15.42 14.62 -0.53
N THR A 72 14.18 15.16 -0.57
CA THR A 72 13.92 16.61 -0.50
C THR A 72 13.56 17.10 0.90
N LYS A 73 13.22 16.18 1.80
CA LYS A 73 12.64 16.46 3.14
C LYS A 73 11.28 17.15 3.12
N GLU A 74 10.69 17.32 1.93
CA GLU A 74 9.31 17.78 1.81
C GLU A 74 8.34 16.77 2.39
N GLN A 75 7.26 17.27 2.97
CA GLN A 75 6.22 16.45 3.57
C GLN A 75 4.90 16.65 2.84
N VAL A 76 4.22 15.54 2.59
CA VAL A 76 2.86 15.53 2.07
C VAL A 76 1.96 14.82 3.07
N THR A 77 0.79 15.41 3.34
CA THR A 77 -0.26 14.78 4.15
C THR A 77 -1.47 14.53 3.27
N VAL A 78 -1.88 13.27 3.16
CA VAL A 78 -3.06 12.86 2.40
C VAL A 78 -4.14 12.30 3.33
N PRO A 79 -5.43 12.59 3.06
CA PRO A 79 -6.52 11.91 3.75
C PRO A 79 -6.57 10.44 3.29
N THR A 80 -6.96 9.54 4.18
CA THR A 80 -7.35 8.18 3.79
C THR A 80 -8.86 8.11 3.57
N HIS A 81 -9.30 7.05 2.91
CA HIS A 81 -10.72 6.76 2.72
C HIS A 81 -11.07 5.44 3.40
N ALA A 82 -12.30 5.34 3.89
CA ALA A 82 -12.84 4.08 4.35
C ALA A 82 -12.73 3.03 3.23
N ARG A 83 -12.48 1.77 3.61
CA ARG A 83 -12.33 0.68 2.66
C ARG A 83 -13.59 0.58 1.79
N GLY A 84 -13.45 0.88 0.49
CA GLY A 84 -14.51 0.72 -0.49
C GLY A 84 -14.81 -0.74 -0.80
N LYS A 85 -15.84 -0.99 -1.60
CA LYS A 85 -16.07 -2.32 -2.18
C LYS A 85 -14.84 -2.71 -3.04
N PRO A 86 -14.43 -3.99 -3.04
CA PRO A 86 -13.33 -4.45 -3.89
C PRO A 86 -13.61 -4.06 -5.34
N LYS A 87 -12.71 -3.29 -5.96
CA LYS A 87 -12.89 -2.84 -7.35
C LYS A 87 -12.72 -3.98 -8.34
N TYR A 88 -11.99 -5.02 -7.96
CA TYR A 88 -11.77 -6.21 -8.78
C TYR A 88 -12.49 -7.42 -8.18
N ARG A 89 -13.55 -7.88 -8.84
CA ARG A 89 -14.19 -9.19 -8.61
C ARG A 89 -13.62 -10.15 -9.65
N MET A 90 -12.73 -11.07 -9.25
CA MET A 90 -12.38 -12.18 -10.14
C MET A 90 -13.50 -13.22 -10.13
N ASN A 91 -13.98 -13.58 -11.32
CA ASN A 91 -14.77 -14.77 -11.54
C ASN A 91 -13.92 -15.99 -11.14
N ARG A 92 -14.43 -16.79 -10.20
CA ARG A 92 -13.88 -18.11 -9.90
C ARG A 92 -14.16 -19.02 -11.10
N SER A 93 -13.30 -19.03 -12.11
CA SER A 93 -13.24 -20.16 -13.02
C SER A 93 -12.55 -21.29 -12.28
N GLY A 94 -13.35 -22.25 -11.80
CA GLY A 94 -12.88 -23.45 -11.13
C GLY A 94 -12.06 -24.33 -12.06
N PHE A 95 -11.05 -24.98 -11.48
CA PHE A 95 -10.50 -26.26 -11.90
C PHE A 95 -10.33 -27.09 -10.64
#